data_AF-A0A3R7QMU9-F1
#
_entry.id   AF-A0A3R7QMU9-F1
#
_cell.length_a   1.000
_cell.length_b   1.000
_cell.length_c   1.000
_cell.angle_alpha   90.00
_cell.angle_beta   90.00
_cell.angle_gamma   90.00
#
_symmetry.space_group_name_H-M   'P 1'
#
loop_
_entity.id
_entity.type
_entity.pdbx_description
1 polymer ?
#
loop_
_entity_poly.entity_id
_entity_poly.type
_entity_poly.pdbx_seq_one_letter_code
_entity_poly.pdbx_strand_id
1 'polypeptide(L)'
;MSASEPAHLEPANFRPQKVLILTKLSRYEFEKRRHPELTERQLERCLRNRGSDYNMLLYHHYIHKGVENTVNSVFRAAGIETKVVYRFDYSDPNIEWADAIVTTGGDGTFLLAASGVLERNKPLIGFNSDPMRSKGQLCLPQKYSVDVKEAIDKLLK
;
A
#
# COMPACT_ATOMS: atom_id res chain seq x y z
N MET A 1 -30.87 10.49 28.19
CA MET A 1 -29.42 10.40 28.00
C MET A 1 -29.17 10.59 26.52
N SER A 2 -28.77 11.79 26.07
CA SER A 2 -28.47 12.02 24.65
C SER A 2 -27.17 11.31 24.32
N ALA A 3 -27.20 10.36 23.39
CA ALA A 3 -25.99 9.83 22.80
C ALA A 3 -25.24 11.00 22.15
N SER A 4 -24.01 11.26 22.59
CA SER A 4 -23.13 12.23 21.95
C SER A 4 -22.91 11.79 20.50
N GLU A 5 -23.18 12.69 19.55
CA GLU A 5 -22.83 12.45 18.15
C GLU A 5 -21.35 12.11 18.02
N PRO A 6 -20.97 11.13 17.18
CA PRO A 6 -19.57 10.80 16.96
C PRO A 6 -18.87 12.04 16.38
N ALA A 7 -17.78 12.45 17.03
CA ALA A 7 -16.99 13.60 16.61
C ALA A 7 -16.62 13.46 15.12
N HIS A 8 -17.18 14.35 14.30
CA HIS A 8 -16.78 14.48 12.91
C HIS A 8 -15.30 14.88 12.88
N LEU A 9 -14.46 14.10 12.18
CA LEU A 9 -13.11 14.57 11.86
C LEU A 9 -13.24 15.74 10.89
N GLU A 10 -13.05 16.93 11.43
CA GLU A 10 -12.77 18.11 10.63
C GLU A 10 -11.53 17.82 9.74
N PRO A 11 -11.61 18.04 8.41
CA PRO A 11 -10.51 17.78 7.47
C PRO A 11 -9.19 18.46 7.85
N ALA A 12 -9.23 19.49 8.70
CA ALA A 12 -8.09 20.28 9.14
C ALA A 12 -7.13 19.57 10.12
N ASN A 13 -7.40 18.32 10.53
CA ASN A 13 -6.67 17.63 11.60
C ASN A 13 -5.96 16.32 11.19
N PHE A 14 -5.62 16.10 9.91
CA PHE A 14 -4.84 14.92 9.52
C PHE A 14 -3.40 14.98 10.05
N ARG A 15 -3.18 14.45 11.26
CA ARG A 15 -1.88 14.37 11.94
C ARG A 15 -1.63 12.97 12.49
N PRO A 16 -1.53 11.95 11.63
CA PRO A 16 -1.29 10.58 12.08
C PRO A 16 0.08 10.48 12.74
N GLN A 17 0.18 9.71 13.82
CA GLN A 17 1.46 9.26 14.38
C GLN A 17 1.85 7.89 13.82
N LYS A 18 0.86 7.08 13.42
CA LYS A 18 1.03 5.72 12.93
C LYS A 18 0.28 5.51 11.61
N VAL A 19 0.98 5.01 10.60
CA VAL A 19 0.41 4.68 9.29
C VAL A 19 0.65 3.21 8.96
N LEU A 20 -0.43 2.48 8.67
CA LEU A 20 -0.34 1.13 8.11
C LEU A 20 -0.32 1.23 6.58
N ILE A 21 0.73 0.69 5.95
CA ILE A 21 0.89 0.65 4.50
C ILE A 21 0.54 -0.75 4.02
N LEU A 22 -0.62 -0.92 3.38
CA LEU A 22 -0.99 -2.14 2.68
C LEU A 22 -0.42 -2.11 1.25
N THR A 23 0.52 -2.99 0.96
CA THR A 23 1.16 -3.10 -0.36
C THR A 23 0.61 -4.25 -1.19
N LYS A 24 0.62 -4.07 -2.51
CA LYS A 24 0.30 -5.12 -3.48
C LYS A 24 1.30 -6.26 -3.36
N LEU A 25 0.78 -7.48 -3.17
CA LEU A 25 1.56 -8.69 -3.40
C LEU A 25 1.80 -8.86 -4.90
N SER A 26 3.04 -8.65 -5.34
CA SER A 26 3.41 -8.85 -6.75
C SER A 26 3.30 -10.32 -7.15
N ARG A 27 3.09 -10.61 -8.43
CA ARG A 27 3.06 -12.01 -8.90
C ARG A 27 4.39 -12.72 -8.63
N TYR A 28 5.52 -12.02 -8.80
CA TYR A 28 6.84 -12.52 -8.44
C TYR A 28 6.92 -12.96 -6.96
N GLU A 29 6.52 -12.09 -6.02
CA GLU A 29 6.51 -12.44 -4.58
C GLU A 29 5.52 -13.55 -4.26
N PHE A 30 4.37 -13.57 -4.91
CA PHE A 30 3.40 -14.65 -4.73
C PHE A 30 4.00 -16.00 -5.10
N GLU A 31 4.68 -16.10 -6.24
CA GLU A 31 5.34 -17.33 -6.68
C GLU A 31 6.46 -17.73 -5.73
N LYS A 32 7.27 -16.77 -5.28
CA LYS A 32 8.34 -16.99 -4.29
C LYS A 32 7.79 -17.50 -2.95
N ARG A 33 6.66 -16.96 -2.48
CA ARG A 33 5.98 -17.42 -1.25
C ARG A 33 5.34 -18.80 -1.40
N ARG A 34 4.85 -19.14 -2.60
CA ARG A 34 4.24 -20.45 -2.89
C ARG A 34 5.28 -21.56 -3.00
N HIS A 35 6.53 -21.20 -3.31
CA HIS A 35 7.63 -22.11 -3.54
C HIS A 35 8.85 -21.76 -2.65
N PRO A 36 8.70 -21.72 -1.31
CA PRO A 36 9.77 -21.34 -0.40
C PRO A 36 10.98 -22.29 -0.45
N GLU A 37 10.78 -23.52 -0.95
CA GLU A 37 11.81 -24.53 -1.15
C GLU A 37 12.72 -24.26 -2.36
N LEU A 38 12.29 -23.40 -3.29
CA LEU A 38 13.05 -23.14 -4.52
C LEU A 38 14.05 -22.00 -4.33
N THR A 39 15.27 -22.22 -4.80
CA THR A 39 16.22 -21.13 -5.05
C THR A 39 15.70 -20.21 -6.17
N GLU A 40 16.21 -18.98 -6.25
CA GLU A 40 15.83 -18.03 -7.32
C GLU A 40 16.01 -18.61 -8.73
N ARG A 41 17.11 -19.33 -8.98
CA ARG A 41 17.37 -19.98 -10.28
C ARG A 41 16.35 -21.08 -10.58
N GLN A 42 15.96 -21.86 -9.58
CA GLN A 42 14.95 -22.91 -9.74
C GLN A 42 13.56 -22.32 -9.96
N LEU A 43 13.23 -21.24 -9.24
CA LEU A 43 11.99 -20.49 -9.38
C LEU A 43 11.88 -19.89 -10.79
N GLU A 44 12.93 -19.23 -11.27
CA GLU A 44 13.00 -18.68 -12.63
C GLU A 44 12.73 -19.78 -13.67
N ARG A 45 13.45 -20.90 -13.59
CA ARG A 45 13.27 -22.03 -14.51
C ARG A 45 11.84 -22.58 -14.47
N CYS A 46 11.29 -22.75 -13.26
CA CYS A 46 9.92 -23.21 -13.06
C CYS A 46 8.89 -22.28 -13.72
N LEU A 47 9.04 -20.97 -13.53
CA LEU A 47 8.14 -19.96 -14.10
C LEU A 47 8.24 -19.89 -15.62
N ARG A 48 9.46 -19.93 -16.17
CA ARG A 48 9.68 -19.96 -17.63
C ARG A 48 9.09 -21.22 -18.27
N ASN A 49 9.26 -22.38 -17.64
CA ASN A 49 8.69 -23.64 -18.13
C ASN A 49 7.15 -23.65 -18.15
N ARG A 50 6.51 -22.82 -17.32
CA ARG A 50 5.05 -22.60 -17.30
C ARG A 50 4.60 -21.48 -18.25
N GLY A 51 5.50 -20.94 -19.08
CA GLY A 51 5.20 -19.86 -20.04
C GLY A 51 5.16 -18.45 -19.44
N SER A 52 5.64 -18.25 -18.20
CA SER A 52 5.73 -16.91 -17.61
C SER A 52 6.99 -16.19 -18.05
N ASP A 53 6.86 -14.89 -18.34
CA ASP A 53 8.02 -14.01 -18.53
C ASP A 53 8.57 -13.58 -17.16
N TYR A 54 9.57 -14.31 -16.67
CA TYR A 54 10.22 -14.03 -15.39
C TYR A 54 10.81 -12.61 -15.33
N ASN A 55 11.39 -12.11 -16.42
CA ASN A 55 12.02 -10.80 -16.44
C ASN A 55 10.97 -9.71 -16.30
N MET A 56 9.83 -9.85 -16.99
CA MET A 56 8.73 -8.91 -16.88
C MET A 56 8.06 -8.95 -15.49
N LEU A 57 7.95 -10.13 -14.89
CA LEU A 57 7.48 -10.28 -13.51
C LEU A 57 8.39 -9.54 -12.52
N LEU A 58 9.70 -9.69 -12.67
CA LEU A 58 10.70 -9.06 -11.81
C LEU A 58 10.76 -7.54 -12.03
N TYR A 59 10.68 -7.08 -13.27
CA TYR A 59 10.60 -5.67 -13.63
C TYR A 59 9.43 -4.97 -12.93
N HIS A 60 8.22 -5.51 -13.07
CA HIS A 60 7.05 -4.93 -12.41
C HIS A 60 7.11 -5.03 -10.88
N HIS A 61 7.70 -6.10 -10.34
CA HIS A 61 7.95 -6.20 -8.91
C HIS A 61 8.79 -5.02 -8.41
N TYR A 62 9.90 -4.70 -9.09
CA TYR A 62 10.75 -3.58 -8.67
C TYR A 62 10.08 -2.21 -8.82
N ILE A 63 9.25 -1.99 -9.85
CA ILE A 63 8.45 -0.75 -9.95
C ILE A 63 7.53 -0.61 -8.73
N HIS A 64 6.78 -1.67 -8.41
CA HIS A 64 5.85 -1.66 -7.29
C HIS A 64 6.58 -1.42 -5.95
N LYS A 65 7.70 -2.11 -5.73
CA LYS A 65 8.54 -1.92 -4.54
C LYS A 65 9.15 -0.53 -4.47
N GLY A 66 9.48 0.08 -5.60
CA GLY A 66 10.01 1.44 -5.67
C GLY A 66 9.03 2.46 -5.08
N VAL A 67 7.76 2.42 -5.50
CA VAL A 67 6.72 3.29 -4.95
C VAL A 67 6.47 3.00 -3.47
N GLU A 68 6.38 1.73 -3.08
CA GLU A 68 6.22 1.33 -1.68
C GLU A 68 7.33 1.88 -0.78
N ASN A 69 8.60 1.66 -1.17
CA ASN A 69 9.76 2.13 -0.43
C ASN A 69 9.75 3.65 -0.32
N THR A 70 9.38 4.35 -1.39
CA THR A 70 9.29 5.82 -1.40
C THR A 70 8.23 6.29 -0.41
N VAL A 71 7.00 5.78 -0.50
CA VAL A 71 5.89 6.11 0.43
C VAL A 71 6.30 5.85 1.87
N ASN A 72 6.85 4.67 2.16
CA ASN A 72 7.33 4.32 3.50
C ASN A 72 8.40 5.29 4.00
N SER A 73 9.42 5.59 3.17
CA SER A 73 10.52 6.46 3.55
C SER A 73 10.07 7.90 3.82
N VAL A 74 9.14 8.44 3.03
CA VAL A 74 8.67 9.82 3.17
C VAL A 74 7.82 9.98 4.44
N PHE A 75 6.93 9.03 4.75
CA PHE A 75 6.20 9.05 6.02
C PHE A 75 7.16 8.98 7.22
N ARG A 76 8.15 8.07 7.18
CA ARG A 76 9.15 7.96 8.26
C ARG A 76 9.99 9.23 8.40
N ALA A 77 10.37 9.86 7.29
CA ALA A 77 11.09 11.13 7.29
C ALA A 77 10.26 12.29 7.89
N ALA A 78 8.93 12.22 7.79
CA ALA A 78 8.01 13.15 8.45
C ALA A 78 7.78 12.82 9.95
N GLY A 79 8.51 11.86 10.53
CA GLY A 79 8.39 11.47 11.93
C GLY A 79 7.22 10.54 12.24
N ILE A 80 6.61 9.95 11.22
CA ILE A 80 5.45 9.05 11.35
C ILE A 80 5.93 7.61 11.40
N GLU A 81 5.45 6.84 12.38
CA GLU A 81 5.74 5.42 12.49
C GLU A 81 4.97 4.65 11.41
N THR A 82 5.64 3.72 10.73
CA THR A 82 5.03 2.96 9.64
C THR A 82 5.15 1.46 9.86
N LYS A 83 4.10 0.73 9.46
CA LYS A 83 4.15 -0.72 9.26
C LYS A 83 3.76 -1.04 7.82
N VAL A 84 4.60 -1.80 7.13
CA VAL A 84 4.29 -2.28 5.78
C VAL A 84 3.80 -3.71 5.85
N VAL A 85 2.61 -3.97 5.33
CA VAL A 85 1.96 -5.28 5.35
C VAL A 85 1.47 -5.68 3.96
N TYR A 86 1.36 -6.98 3.72
CA TYR A 86 0.71 -7.53 2.53
C TYR A 86 -0.68 -8.04 2.90
N ARG A 87 -1.44 -8.48 1.88
CA ARG A 87 -2.81 -9.01 2.06
C ARG A 87 -2.98 -10.07 3.16
N PHE A 88 -1.95 -10.85 3.46
CA PHE A 88 -2.02 -11.93 4.46
C PHE A 88 -1.80 -11.44 5.89
N ASP A 89 -1.19 -10.26 6.02
CA ASP A 89 -0.85 -9.61 7.29
C ASP A 89 -1.78 -8.40 7.55
N TYR A 90 -2.76 -8.17 6.68
CA TYR A 90 -3.79 -7.15 6.84
C TYR A 90 -4.89 -7.68 7.77
N SER A 91 -4.72 -7.42 9.06
CA SER A 91 -5.55 -7.94 10.15
C SER A 91 -6.07 -6.83 11.05
N ASP A 92 -7.14 -7.10 11.79
CA ASP A 92 -7.74 -6.13 12.72
C ASP A 92 -6.72 -5.51 13.68
N PRO A 93 -5.79 -6.25 14.32
CA PRO A 93 -4.78 -5.64 15.19
C PRO A 93 -3.86 -4.65 14.48
N ASN A 94 -3.55 -4.87 13.20
CA ASN A 94 -2.74 -3.93 12.43
C ASN A 94 -3.54 -2.69 12.02
N ILE A 95 -4.82 -2.87 11.69
CA ILE A 95 -5.74 -1.77 11.32
C ILE A 95 -6.07 -0.90 12.53
N GLU A 96 -6.31 -1.50 13.70
CA GLU A 96 -6.54 -0.80 14.96
C GLU A 96 -5.31 -0.01 15.43
N TRP A 97 -4.11 -0.55 15.21
CA TRP A 97 -2.85 0.10 15.59
C TRP A 97 -2.60 1.43 14.87
N ALA A 98 -3.12 1.61 13.66
CA ALA A 98 -2.84 2.78 12.82
C ALA A 98 -3.89 3.88 12.94
N ASP A 99 -3.45 5.13 12.83
CA ASP A 99 -4.32 6.31 12.74
C ASP A 99 -4.86 6.50 11.31
N ALA A 100 -4.09 6.04 10.32
CA ALA A 100 -4.47 6.08 8.92
C ALA A 100 -3.95 4.86 8.14
N ILE A 101 -4.68 4.48 7.10
CA ILE A 101 -4.30 3.40 6.19
C ILE A 101 -3.84 4.00 4.87
N VAL A 102 -2.70 3.54 4.38
CA VAL A 102 -2.15 3.90 3.07
C VAL A 102 -2.04 2.64 2.23
N THR A 103 -2.38 2.72 0.95
CA THR A 103 -2.21 1.60 0.02
C THR A 103 -1.17 1.93 -1.04
N THR A 104 -0.37 0.93 -1.42
CA THR A 104 0.56 1.00 -2.56
C THR A 104 0.20 -0.13 -3.52
N GLY A 105 -0.58 0.18 -4.55
CA GLY A 105 -1.25 -0.83 -5.35
C GLY A 105 -2.09 -0.23 -6.46
N GLY A 106 -3.20 -0.88 -6.80
CA GLY A 106 -4.27 -0.26 -7.61
C GLY A 106 -5.59 -0.29 -6.86
N ASP A 107 -6.70 -0.11 -7.57
CA ASP A 107 -8.03 -0.09 -6.97
C ASP A 107 -8.38 -1.38 -6.21
N GLY A 108 -7.88 -2.54 -6.65
CA GLY A 108 -8.06 -3.80 -5.92
C GLY A 108 -7.38 -3.81 -4.54
N THR A 109 -6.21 -3.18 -4.41
CA THR A 109 -5.51 -3.02 -3.12
C THR A 109 -6.23 -1.99 -2.25
N PHE A 110 -6.72 -0.90 -2.87
CA PHE A 110 -7.53 0.10 -2.20
C PHE A 110 -8.81 -0.49 -1.61
N LEU A 111 -9.56 -1.25 -2.40
CA LEU A 111 -10.80 -1.90 -1.97
C LEU A 111 -10.55 -2.96 -0.90
N LEU A 112 -9.45 -3.70 -0.98
CA LEU A 112 -9.05 -4.63 0.09
C LEU A 112 -8.83 -3.87 1.41
N ALA A 113 -8.11 -2.75 1.38
CA ALA A 113 -7.93 -1.92 2.57
C ALA A 113 -9.29 -1.40 3.09
N ALA A 114 -10.10 -0.82 2.22
CA ALA A 114 -11.41 -0.26 2.56
C ALA A 114 -12.32 -1.30 3.23
N SER A 115 -12.27 -2.57 2.79
CA SER A 115 -13.10 -3.63 3.37
C SER A 115 -12.80 -3.94 4.84
N GLY A 116 -11.61 -3.59 5.34
CA GLY A 116 -11.23 -3.76 6.75
C GLY A 116 -11.38 -2.50 7.60
N VAL A 117 -11.64 -1.33 6.99
CA VAL A 117 -11.80 -0.06 7.74
C VAL A 117 -13.27 0.12 8.11
N LEU A 118 -13.60 -0.18 9.36
CA LEU A 118 -14.96 -0.07 9.88
C LEU A 118 -15.26 1.29 10.51
N GLU A 119 -14.21 2.05 10.87
CA GLU A 119 -14.33 3.31 11.58
C GLU A 119 -14.32 4.50 10.60
N ARG A 120 -15.31 5.39 10.70
CA ARG A 120 -15.42 6.57 9.82
C ARG A 120 -14.26 7.56 9.96
N ASN A 121 -13.58 7.53 11.10
CA ASN A 121 -12.49 8.44 11.47
C ASN A 121 -11.10 7.96 11.01
N LYS A 122 -11.01 6.82 10.31
CA LYS A 122 -9.74 6.24 9.88
C LYS A 122 -9.51 6.47 8.38
N PRO A 123 -8.70 7.46 7.98
CA PRO A 123 -8.56 7.82 6.57
C PRO A 123 -7.86 6.71 5.79
N LEU A 124 -8.30 6.50 4.55
CA LEU A 124 -7.68 5.60 3.60
C LEU A 124 -7.16 6.37 2.39
N ILE A 125 -5.86 6.24 2.10
CA ILE A 125 -5.17 6.97 1.04
C ILE A 125 -4.51 5.98 0.09
N GLY A 126 -4.70 6.14 -1.22
CA GLY A 126 -4.13 5.23 -2.22
C GLY A 126 -3.04 5.85 -3.07
N PHE A 127 -1.88 5.20 -3.15
CA PHE A 127 -0.85 5.48 -4.14
C PHE A 127 -0.85 4.37 -5.19
N ASN A 128 -0.83 4.76 -6.47
CA ASN A 128 -0.73 3.79 -7.53
C ASN A 128 0.72 3.27 -7.62
N SER A 129 0.92 1.96 -7.46
CA SER A 129 2.27 1.37 -7.47
C SER A 129 2.82 1.10 -8.88
N ASP A 130 2.06 1.36 -9.95
CA ASP A 130 2.55 1.43 -11.34
C ASP A 130 1.79 2.53 -12.09
N PRO A 131 2.12 3.80 -11.80
CA PRO A 131 1.38 4.97 -12.31
C PRO A 131 1.59 5.20 -13.81
N MET A 132 2.62 4.61 -14.42
CA MET A 132 2.89 4.76 -15.86
C MET A 132 2.08 3.78 -16.71
N ARG A 133 1.72 2.62 -16.16
CA ARG A 133 1.02 1.56 -16.90
C ARG A 133 -0.48 1.51 -16.63
N SER A 134 -0.91 1.94 -15.44
CA SER A 134 -2.30 1.81 -15.00
C SER A 134 -2.81 3.09 -14.35
N LYS A 135 -4.13 3.26 -14.35
CA LYS A 135 -4.81 4.34 -13.62
C LYS A 135 -5.60 3.70 -12.47
N GLY A 136 -5.32 4.11 -11.23
CA GLY A 136 -6.19 3.83 -10.09
C GLY A 136 -7.22 4.94 -9.97
N GLN A 137 -8.50 4.63 -10.11
CA GLN A 137 -9.58 5.62 -10.00
C GLN A 137 -9.87 5.99 -8.54
N LEU A 138 -9.53 5.09 -7.62
CA LEU A 138 -9.67 5.30 -6.17
C LEU A 138 -8.38 5.82 -5.52
N CYS A 139 -7.25 5.65 -6.22
CA CYS A 139 -5.96 6.19 -5.78
C CYS A 139 -5.88 7.71 -6.03
N LEU A 140 -4.93 8.35 -5.35
CA LEU A 140 -4.53 9.72 -5.62
C LEU A 140 -4.16 9.91 -7.10
N PRO A 141 -4.36 11.13 -7.65
CA PRO A 141 -3.92 11.47 -9.00
C PRO A 141 -2.49 11.00 -9.29
N GLN A 142 -2.26 10.51 -10.51
CA GLN A 142 -0.99 9.89 -10.96
C GLN A 142 0.27 10.66 -10.51
N LYS A 143 0.24 12.00 -10.62
CA LYS A 143 1.35 12.87 -10.22
C LYS A 143 1.83 12.65 -8.77
N TYR A 144 0.92 12.30 -7.86
CA TYR A 144 1.24 12.06 -6.45
C TYR A 144 1.85 10.69 -6.18
N SER A 145 1.76 9.76 -7.14
CA SER A 145 2.51 8.49 -7.09
C SER A 145 3.88 8.60 -7.75
N VAL A 146 4.10 9.64 -8.57
CA VAL A 146 5.42 10.01 -9.12
C VAL A 146 6.17 10.89 -8.11
N ASP A 147 5.51 11.91 -7.56
CA ASP A 147 6.01 12.77 -6.49
C ASP A 147 5.23 12.51 -5.19
N VAL A 148 5.65 11.45 -4.52
CA VAL A 148 5.09 11.02 -3.23
C VAL A 148 5.35 12.07 -2.14
N LYS A 149 6.45 12.83 -2.23
CA LYS A 149 6.79 13.85 -1.25
C LYS A 149 5.80 15.01 -1.33
N GLU A 150 5.50 15.51 -2.53
CA GLU A 150 4.47 16.55 -2.71
C GLU A 150 3.13 16.11 -2.13
N ALA A 151 2.75 14.85 -2.34
CA ALA A 151 1.50 14.30 -1.83
C ALA A 151 1.44 14.32 -0.30
N ILE A 152 2.47 13.80 0.36
CA ILE A 152 2.53 13.71 1.83
C ILE A 152 2.66 15.11 2.45
N ASP A 153 3.47 16.00 1.87
CA ASP A 153 3.56 17.39 2.32
C ASP A 153 2.22 18.13 2.24
N LYS A 154 1.33 17.77 1.29
CA LYS A 154 -0.02 18.33 1.20
C LYS A 154 -0.98 17.71 2.20
N LEU A 155 -0.83 16.42 2.50
CA LEU A 155 -1.67 15.71 3.47
C LEU A 155 -1.40 16.21 4.91
N LEU A 156 -0.15 16.52 5.24
CA LEU A 156 0.28 16.92 6.58
C LEU A 156 0.19 18.44 6.86
N LYS A 157 -0.33 19.23 5.91
CA LYS A 157 -0.56 20.67 6.06
C LYS A 157 -1.91 20.95 6.69
#